data_AF-A0A1F5NR17-F1
#
_entry.id   AF-A0A1F5NR17-F1
#
_cell.length_a   1.000
_cell.length_b   1.000
_cell.length_c   1.000
_cell.angle_alpha   90.00
_cell.angle_beta   90.00
_cell.angle_gamma   90.00
#
_symmetry.space_group_name_H-M   'P 1'
#
loop_
_entity.id
_entity.type
_entity.pdbx_description
1 polymer ?
#
loop_
_entity_poly.entity_id
_entity_poly.type
_entity_poly.pdbx_seq_one_letter_code
_entity_poly.pdbx_strand_id
1 'polypeptide(L)'
;MRFDIYIEVIYDIYVKLTFLNNMTTQVIFKIDKKLKEQAMKKAQREGVPFALVLKFITKAFVEGQFHVGLVGTEKFNFTTRREITSALQDITKGKNMSPGFSSVKAAVKYLNR
;
A
#
# COMPACT_ATOMS: atom_id res chain seq x y z
N MET A 1 -31.18 0.08 49.04
CA MET A 1 -29.90 -0.56 49.42
C MET A 1 -29.44 -1.66 48.47
N ARG A 2 -30.31 -2.57 47.97
CA ARG A 2 -29.89 -3.61 46.98
C ARG A 2 -29.79 -3.13 45.51
N PHE A 3 -30.51 -2.08 45.14
CA PHE A 3 -30.50 -1.53 43.77
C PHE A 3 -29.19 -0.79 43.43
N ASP A 4 -28.60 -0.07 44.38
CA ASP A 4 -27.33 0.66 44.19
C ASP A 4 -26.16 -0.28 43.89
N ILE A 5 -26.10 -1.42 44.57
CA ILE A 5 -25.04 -2.43 44.39
C ILE A 5 -25.12 -3.04 42.98
N TYR A 6 -26.32 -3.25 42.45
CA TYR A 6 -26.50 -3.78 41.09
C TYR A 6 -26.03 -2.78 40.03
N ILE A 7 -26.28 -1.49 40.23
CA ILE A 7 -25.85 -0.45 39.29
C ILE A 7 -24.32 -0.30 39.34
N GLU A 8 -23.69 -0.31 40.52
CA GLU A 8 -22.22 -0.26 40.63
C GLU A 8 -21.55 -1.46 39.98
N VAL A 9 -22.07 -2.67 40.20
CA VAL A 9 -21.51 -3.89 39.59
C VAL A 9 -21.64 -3.88 38.07
N ILE A 10 -22.79 -3.44 37.53
CA ILE A 10 -22.96 -3.32 36.09
C ILE A 10 -22.01 -2.27 35.51
N TYR A 11 -21.84 -1.12 36.19
CA TYR A 11 -20.95 -0.06 35.74
C TYR A 11 -19.48 -0.51 35.74
N ASP A 12 -19.04 -1.21 36.79
CA ASP A 12 -17.67 -1.74 36.90
C ASP A 12 -17.38 -2.83 35.85
N ILE A 13 -18.38 -3.69 35.56
CA ILE A 13 -18.31 -4.65 34.45
C ILE A 13 -18.21 -3.91 33.11
N TYR A 14 -19.01 -2.87 32.89
CA TYR A 14 -19.00 -2.10 31.65
C TYR A 14 -17.67 -1.37 31.43
N VAL A 15 -17.10 -0.79 32.48
CA VAL A 15 -15.78 -0.13 32.46
C VAL A 15 -14.68 -1.16 32.18
N LYS A 16 -14.69 -2.33 32.84
CA LYS A 16 -13.72 -3.41 32.59
C LYS A 16 -13.83 -3.96 31.17
N LEU A 17 -15.03 -4.19 30.65
CA LEU A 17 -15.26 -4.63 29.27
C LEU A 17 -14.77 -3.60 28.26
N THR A 18 -14.98 -2.31 28.53
CA THR A 18 -14.48 -1.21 27.68
C THR A 18 -12.96 -1.13 27.70
N PHE A 19 -12.33 -1.35 28.86
CA PHE A 19 -10.87 -1.36 29.01
C PHE A 19 -10.21 -2.57 28.34
N LEU A 20 -10.82 -3.75 28.45
CA LEU A 20 -10.33 -4.99 27.82
C LEU A 20 -10.38 -4.93 26.28
N ASN A 21 -11.30 -4.15 25.71
CA ASN A 21 -11.41 -3.97 24.26
C ASN A 21 -10.35 -3.01 23.66
N ASN A 22 -9.55 -2.33 24.48
CA ASN A 22 -8.52 -1.37 24.03
C ASN A 22 -7.09 -1.91 24.21
N MET A 23 -6.78 -3.09 23.64
CA MET A 23 -5.42 -3.63 23.57
C MET A 23 -4.53 -2.90 22.53
N THR A 24 -4.41 -1.58 22.63
CA THR A 24 -3.46 -0.81 21.81
C THR A 24 -2.11 -0.78 22.48
N THR A 25 -1.05 -1.18 21.76
CA THR A 25 0.33 -1.08 22.23
C THR A 25 1.07 0.07 21.54
N GLN A 26 2.08 0.63 22.20
CA GLN A 26 2.88 1.72 21.65
C GLN A 26 4.13 1.18 20.95
N VAL A 27 4.44 1.74 19.78
CA VAL A 27 5.68 1.46 19.04
C VAL A 27 6.56 2.71 19.05
N ILE A 28 7.79 2.59 19.58
CA ILE A 28 8.78 3.67 19.64
C ILE A 28 10.07 3.20 18.99
N PHE A 29 10.58 3.94 18.01
CA PHE A 29 11.87 3.69 17.38
C PHE A 29 12.53 5.00 16.93
N LYS A 30 13.86 4.97 16.77
CA LYS A 30 14.64 6.08 16.21
C LYS A 30 14.67 5.98 14.68
N ILE A 31 14.62 7.13 14.01
CA ILE A 31 14.71 7.26 12.56
C ILE A 31 15.49 8.52 12.21
N ASP A 32 16.14 8.55 11.05
CA ASP A 32 16.75 9.77 10.54
C ASP A 32 15.72 10.92 10.45
N LYS A 33 16.15 12.11 10.86
CA LYS A 33 15.28 13.29 10.93
C LYS A 33 14.76 13.69 9.56
N LYS A 34 15.63 13.72 8.54
CA LYS A 34 15.25 14.13 7.18
C LYS A 34 14.31 13.11 6.56
N LEU A 35 14.57 11.82 6.75
CA LEU A 35 13.70 10.73 6.28
C LEU A 35 12.30 10.83 6.90
N LYS A 36 12.21 11.05 8.21
CA LYS A 36 10.93 11.26 8.91
C LYS A 36 10.16 12.43 8.32
N GLU A 37 10.81 13.58 8.14
CA GLU A 37 10.18 14.77 7.58
C GLU A 37 9.67 14.55 6.14
N GLN A 38 10.47 13.89 5.30
CA GLN A 38 10.07 13.53 3.93
C GLN A 38 8.86 12.60 3.91
N ALA A 39 8.87 11.55 4.73
CA ALA A 39 7.77 10.60 4.82
C ALA A 39 6.47 11.25 5.34
N MET A 40 6.58 12.13 6.35
CA MET A 40 5.44 12.89 6.86
C MET A 40 4.85 13.83 5.81
N LYS A 41 5.69 14.57 5.08
CA LYS A 41 5.22 15.45 3.98
C LYS A 41 4.54 14.66 2.88
N LYS A 42 5.07 13.49 2.52
CA LYS A 42 4.44 12.60 1.53
C LYS A 42 3.07 12.12 2.01
N ALA A 43 2.97 11.61 3.24
CA ALA A 43 1.71 11.16 3.82
C ALA A 43 0.65 12.28 3.84
N GLN A 44 1.05 13.50 4.21
CA GLN A 44 0.16 14.67 4.17
C GLN A 44 -0.35 15.00 2.77
N ARG A 45 0.50 14.92 1.74
CA ARG A 45 0.08 15.11 0.33
C ARG A 45 -0.91 14.04 -0.13
N GLU A 46 -0.80 12.83 0.43
CA GLU A 46 -1.74 11.73 0.19
C GLU A 46 -2.98 11.81 1.10
N GLY A 47 -3.13 12.86 1.91
CA GLY A 47 -4.29 13.08 2.77
C GLY A 47 -4.37 12.16 3.99
N VAL A 48 -3.27 11.49 4.36
CA VAL A 48 -3.25 10.51 5.45
C VAL A 48 -2.25 10.88 6.56
N PRO A 49 -2.56 10.58 7.83
CA PRO A 49 -1.59 10.71 8.91
C PRO A 49 -0.42 9.73 8.73
N PHE A 50 0.81 10.17 9.03
CA PHE A 50 2.00 9.31 8.94
C PHE A 50 1.88 8.03 9.81
N ALA A 51 1.24 8.12 10.97
CA ALA A 51 0.99 6.96 11.83
C ALA A 51 0.12 5.89 11.14
N LEU A 52 -0.81 6.31 10.27
CA LEU A 52 -1.67 5.38 9.53
C LEU A 52 -0.85 4.61 8.48
N VAL A 53 0.10 5.27 7.82
CA VAL A 53 1.05 4.61 6.90
C VAL A 53 1.82 3.51 7.62
N LEU A 54 2.36 3.80 8.81
CA LEU A 54 3.08 2.80 9.60
C LEU A 54 2.19 1.62 9.99
N LYS A 55 0.95 1.89 10.43
CA LYS A 55 -0.02 0.83 10.74
C LYS A 55 -0.32 -0.06 9.53
N PHE A 56 -0.50 0.54 8.35
CA PHE A 56 -0.74 -0.22 7.12
C PHE A 56 0.44 -1.06 6.71
N ILE A 57 1.67 -0.54 6.76
CA ILE A 57 2.87 -1.32 6.44
C ILE A 57 3.02 -2.48 7.44
N THR A 58 2.83 -2.24 8.74
CA THR A 58 2.89 -3.30 9.75
C THR A 58 1.85 -4.39 9.49
N LYS A 59 0.62 -4.01 9.14
CA LYS A 59 -0.44 -4.95 8.79
C LYS A 59 -0.06 -5.74 7.52
N ALA A 60 0.34 -5.06 6.46
CA ALA A 60 0.74 -5.67 5.20
C ALA A 60 1.93 -6.64 5.38
N PHE A 61 2.85 -6.34 6.31
CA PHE A 61 3.96 -7.23 6.63
C PHE A 61 3.49 -8.56 7.23
N VAL A 62 2.56 -8.50 8.20
CA VAL A 62 1.98 -9.70 8.83
C VAL A 62 1.09 -10.47 7.86
N GLU A 63 0.39 -9.77 6.98
CA GLU A 63 -0.48 -10.36 5.96
C GLU A 63 0.27 -10.87 4.71
N GLY A 64 1.60 -10.76 4.67
CA GLY A 64 2.41 -11.19 3.53
C GLY A 64 2.27 -10.32 2.27
N GLN A 65 1.65 -9.15 2.38
CA GLN A 65 1.51 -8.17 1.29
C GLN A 65 2.73 -7.25 1.18
N PHE A 66 3.57 -7.21 2.21
CA PHE A 66 4.82 -6.47 2.22
C PHE A 66 5.96 -7.37 2.70
N HIS A 67 7.04 -7.45 1.92
CA HIS A 67 8.21 -8.25 2.24
C HIS A 67 9.40 -7.35 2.50
N VAL A 68 10.05 -7.52 3.65
CA VAL A 68 11.31 -6.83 3.96
C VAL A 68 12.45 -7.65 3.38
N GLY A 69 13.08 -7.13 2.34
CA GLY A 69 14.28 -7.71 1.72
C GLY A 69 15.17 -6.61 1.16
N LEU A 70 16.35 -6.98 0.66
CA LEU A 70 17.13 -6.11 -0.21
C LEU A 70 16.34 -5.95 -1.51
N VAL A 71 15.42 -4.98 -1.55
CA VAL A 71 14.72 -4.61 -2.78
C VAL A 71 15.72 -3.88 -3.66
N GLY A 72 16.59 -4.66 -4.32
CA GLY A 72 16.97 -4.33 -5.67
C GLY A 72 15.66 -4.33 -6.44
N THR A 73 15.08 -3.14 -6.64
CA THR A 73 13.99 -2.99 -7.60
C THR A 73 14.42 -3.76 -8.83
N GLU A 74 13.62 -4.73 -9.28
CA GLU A 74 13.88 -5.44 -10.53
C GLU A 74 13.92 -4.37 -11.62
N LYS A 75 15.13 -3.95 -11.95
CA LYS A 75 15.39 -3.00 -13.01
C LYS A 75 15.51 -3.86 -14.26
N PHE A 76 14.70 -3.55 -15.26
CA PHE A 76 14.96 -4.03 -16.61
C PHE A 76 16.45 -3.87 -16.91
N ASN A 77 17.05 -4.92 -17.48
CA ASN A 77 18.39 -4.82 -18.03
C ASN A 77 18.42 -3.67 -19.05
N PHE A 78 19.62 -3.19 -19.39
CA PHE A 78 19.77 -2.01 -20.25
C PHE A 78 19.00 -2.16 -21.58
N THR A 79 19.08 -3.34 -22.19
CA THR A 79 18.41 -3.66 -23.46
C THR A 79 16.90 -3.58 -23.34
N THR A 80 16.31 -4.30 -22.38
CA THR A 80 14.85 -4.32 -22.14
C THR A 80 14.31 -2.93 -21.79
N ARG A 81 15.06 -2.14 -21.00
CA ARG A 81 14.68 -0.75 -20.69
C ARG A 81 14.63 0.10 -21.96
N ARG A 82 15.64 -0.03 -22.82
CA ARG A 82 15.72 0.72 -24.08
C ARG A 82 14.56 0.35 -25.00
N GLU A 83 14.28 -0.93 -25.17
CA GLU A 83 13.17 -1.43 -26.00
C GLU A 83 11.82 -0.91 -25.53
N ILE A 84 11.52 -1.01 -24.22
CA ILE A 84 10.28 -0.49 -23.65
C ILE A 84 10.18 1.02 -23.86
N THR A 85 11.28 1.75 -23.65
CA THR A 85 11.29 3.21 -23.83
C THR A 85 11.02 3.59 -25.28
N SER A 86 11.63 2.88 -26.24
CA SER A 86 11.38 3.07 -27.67
C SER A 86 9.94 2.74 -28.06
N ALA A 87 9.38 1.62 -27.57
CA ALA A 87 7.99 1.25 -27.81
C ALA A 87 7.01 2.31 -27.28
N LEU A 88 7.25 2.86 -26.10
CA LEU A 88 6.44 3.96 -25.54
C LEU A 88 6.53 5.24 -26.41
N GLN A 89 7.71 5.56 -26.93
CA GLN A 89 7.88 6.68 -27.85
C GLN A 89 7.17 6.46 -29.19
N ASP A 90 7.14 5.23 -29.68
CA ASP A 90 6.45 4.87 -30.92
C ASP A 90 4.92 4.97 -30.77
N ILE A 91 4.38 4.48 -29.65
CA ILE A 91 2.95 4.62 -29.29
C ILE A 91 2.56 6.10 -29.25
N THR A 92 3.34 6.93 -28.54
CA THR A 92 3.04 8.38 -28.42
C THR A 92 3.12 9.11 -29.77
N LYS A 93 3.99 8.66 -30.68
CA LYS A 93 4.20 9.31 -31.98
C LYS A 93 3.35 8.75 -33.12
N GLY A 94 2.49 7.77 -32.88
CA GLY A 94 1.72 7.20 -33.99
C GLY A 94 2.48 6.16 -34.83
N LYS A 95 3.69 5.75 -34.42
CA LYS A 95 4.63 4.98 -35.27
C LYS A 95 4.71 3.52 -34.86
N ASN A 96 5.06 2.64 -35.81
CA ASN A 96 5.27 1.21 -35.59
C ASN A 96 4.11 0.50 -34.86
N MET A 97 2.88 0.99 -35.04
CA MET A 97 1.69 0.38 -34.46
C MET A 97 1.10 -0.64 -35.43
N SER A 98 0.50 -1.68 -34.86
CA SER A 98 -0.34 -2.60 -35.62
C SER A 98 -1.52 -1.84 -36.26
N PRO A 99 -2.06 -2.32 -37.38
CA PRO A 99 -3.30 -1.77 -37.91
C PRO A 99 -4.44 -1.90 -36.90
N GLY A 100 -5.48 -1.08 -37.03
CA GLY A 100 -6.71 -1.24 -36.26
C GLY A 100 -7.41 -2.55 -36.64
N PHE A 101 -7.83 -3.33 -35.64
CA PHE A 101 -8.53 -4.59 -35.84
C PHE A 101 -10.00 -4.45 -35.44
N SER A 102 -10.91 -4.93 -36.30
CA SER A 102 -12.35 -4.96 -36.02
C SER A 102 -12.80 -6.20 -35.23
N SER A 103 -11.91 -7.18 -35.01
CA SER A 103 -12.20 -8.36 -34.21
C SER A 103 -10.95 -8.93 -33.55
N VAL A 104 -11.12 -9.59 -32.40
CA VAL A 104 -10.05 -10.29 -31.68
C VAL A 104 -9.41 -11.35 -32.57
N LYS A 105 -10.20 -12.09 -33.36
CA LYS A 105 -9.71 -13.12 -34.29
C LYS A 105 -8.76 -12.54 -35.35
N ALA A 106 -9.04 -11.33 -35.84
CA ALA A 106 -8.18 -10.64 -36.79
C ALA A 106 -6.86 -10.19 -36.16
N ALA A 107 -6.90 -9.67 -34.93
CA ALA A 107 -5.70 -9.28 -34.19
C ALA A 107 -4.79 -10.49 -33.89
N VAL A 108 -5.36 -11.59 -33.38
CA VAL A 108 -4.61 -12.81 -33.09
C VAL A 108 -3.97 -13.41 -34.35
N LYS A 109 -4.68 -13.40 -35.48
CA LYS A 109 -4.13 -13.86 -36.77
C LYS A 109 -2.94 -13.02 -37.24
N TYR A 110 -2.91 -11.73 -36.93
CA TYR A 110 -1.80 -10.84 -37.26
C TYR A 110 -0.57 -11.10 -36.39
N LEU A 111 -0.77 -11.38 -35.09
CA LEU A 111 0.31 -11.64 -34.14
C LEU A 111 0.96 -13.03 -34.31
N ASN A 112 0.21 -14.01 -34.81
CA ASN A 112 0.70 -15.38 -35.03
C ASN A 112 1.33 -15.58 -36.43
N ARG A 113 1.71 -14.50 -37.11
CA ARG A 113 2.51 -14.57 -38.35
C ARG A 113 3.99 -14.62 -38.04
#